data_AF-A0A640S8Q2-F1
#
_entry.id   AF-A0A640S8Q2-F1
#
_cell.length_a   1.000
_cell.length_b   1.000
_cell.length_c   1.000
_cell.angle_alpha   90.00
_cell.angle_beta   90.00
_cell.angle_gamma   90.00
#
_symmetry.space_group_name_H-M   'P 1'
#
loop_
_entity.id
_entity.type
_entity.pdbx_description
1 polymer ?
#
loop_
_entity_poly.entity_id
_entity_poly.type
_entity_poly.pdbx_seq_one_letter_code
_entity_poly.pdbx_strand_id
1 'polypeptide(L)'
;MAKGESLVDAAALSQLAKSFETYGADLESYLKEFRAKTDSEVIHDGFGVLTESEEVTSAYIEMSTDMVESLQALHKHLDHIADGLRQVQHNATTTDESLATGFHQGRQA
;
A
#
# COMPACT_ATOMS: atom_id res chain seq x y z
N MET A 1 -24.43 22.79 17.28
CA MET A 1 -23.10 22.34 16.82
C MET A 1 -22.13 22.55 17.96
N ALA A 2 -21.66 21.48 18.60
CA ALA A 2 -20.72 21.58 19.70
C ALA A 2 -19.37 22.06 19.19
N LYS A 3 -18.66 22.80 20.04
CA LYS A 3 -17.47 23.56 19.74
C LYS A 3 -16.25 22.62 19.76
N GLY A 4 -15.70 22.28 18.60
CA GLY A 4 -14.33 21.73 18.49
C GLY A 4 -14.15 20.25 18.17
N GLU A 5 -15.17 19.52 17.71
CA GLU A 5 -14.95 18.21 17.09
C GLU A 5 -14.44 18.42 15.66
N SER A 6 -13.15 18.21 15.42
CA SER A 6 -12.66 17.98 14.06
C SER A 6 -13.42 16.78 13.51
N LEU A 7 -14.03 16.93 12.33
CA LEU A 7 -14.78 15.84 11.68
C LEU A 7 -13.89 14.65 11.31
N VAL A 8 -12.58 14.85 11.40
CA VAL A 8 -11.54 13.91 11.00
C VAL A 8 -10.58 13.70 12.17
N ASP A 9 -10.51 12.47 12.68
CA ASP A 9 -9.51 12.09 13.66
C ASP A 9 -8.15 11.91 12.95
N ALA A 10 -7.30 12.93 13.06
CA ALA A 10 -5.97 12.95 12.46
C ALA A 10 -5.06 11.82 12.96
N ALA A 11 -5.20 11.41 14.22
CA ALA A 11 -4.41 10.31 14.79
C ALA A 11 -4.86 8.97 14.20
N ALA A 12 -6.18 8.77 14.09
CA ALA A 12 -6.74 7.58 13.44
C ALA A 12 -6.32 7.47 11.97
N LEU A 13 -6.36 8.58 11.21
CA LEU A 13 -5.89 8.59 9.82
C LEU A 13 -4.40 8.26 9.70
N SER A 14 -3.57 8.82 10.59
CA SER A 14 -2.13 8.52 10.62
C SER A 14 -1.85 7.05 10.91
N GLN A 15 -2.58 6.45 11.87
CA GLN A 15 -2.47 5.04 12.19
C GLN A 15 -2.93 4.15 11.03
N LEU A 16 -4.02 4.53 10.35
CA LEU A 16 -4.51 3.80 9.18
C LEU A 16 -3.49 3.86 8.04
N ALA A 17 -2.95 5.03 7.72
CA ALA A 17 -1.91 5.20 6.70
C ALA A 17 -0.70 4.31 7.00
N LYS A 18 -0.21 4.31 8.24
CA LYS A 18 0.90 3.45 8.67
C LYS A 18 0.60 1.95 8.51
N SER A 19 -0.66 1.56 8.67
CA SER A 19 -1.08 0.17 8.50
C SER A 19 -0.99 -0.24 7.03
N PHE A 20 -1.44 0.61 6.10
CA PHE A 20 -1.27 0.39 4.66
C PHE A 20 0.21 0.26 4.25
N GLU A 21 1.08 1.12 4.78
CA GLU A 21 2.53 1.03 4.52
C GLU A 21 3.13 -0.26 5.06
N THR A 22 2.72 -0.69 6.26
CA THR A 22 3.21 -1.93 6.87
C THR A 22 2.82 -3.12 6.00
N TYR A 23 1.56 -3.20 5.58
CA TYR A 23 1.11 -4.26 4.68
C TYR A 23 1.74 -4.19 3.29
N GLY A 24 2.04 -2.99 2.79
CA GLY A 24 2.83 -2.78 1.58
C GLY A 24 4.23 -3.39 1.72
N ALA A 25 4.96 -3.00 2.77
CA ALA A 25 6.31 -3.51 3.03
C ALA A 25 6.33 -5.04 3.20
N ASP A 26 5.37 -5.60 3.94
CA ASP A 26 5.23 -7.05 4.10
C ASP A 26 4.98 -7.73 2.74
N LEU A 27 4.06 -7.19 1.93
CA LEU A 27 3.77 -7.71 0.60
C LEU A 27 4.99 -7.65 -0.32
N GLU A 28 5.76 -6.57 -0.28
CA GLU A 28 7.01 -6.46 -1.05
C GLU A 28 8.03 -7.51 -0.61
N SER A 29 8.14 -7.77 0.70
CA SER A 29 9.02 -8.82 1.24
C SER A 29 8.60 -10.21 0.75
N TYR A 30 7.31 -10.55 0.86
CA TYR A 30 6.79 -11.82 0.38
C TYR A 30 6.95 -11.98 -1.12
N LEU A 31 6.79 -10.90 -1.90
CA LEU A 31 7.03 -10.90 -3.34
C LEU A 31 8.48 -11.18 -3.70
N LYS A 32 9.43 -10.60 -2.97
CA LYS A 32 10.87 -10.88 -3.14
C LYS A 32 11.19 -12.34 -2.88
N GLU A 33 10.66 -12.90 -1.79
CA GLU A 33 10.82 -14.31 -1.47
C GLU A 33 10.16 -15.24 -2.49
N PHE A 34 8.96 -14.89 -2.95
CA PHE A 34 8.24 -15.66 -3.97
C PHE A 34 9.03 -15.69 -5.27
N ARG A 35 9.43 -14.51 -5.80
CA ARG A 35 10.26 -14.40 -7.01
C ARG A 35 11.55 -15.21 -6.91
N ALA A 36 12.21 -15.22 -5.76
CA ALA A 36 13.43 -16.00 -5.56
C ALA A 36 13.19 -17.52 -5.63
N LYS A 37 11.98 -17.99 -5.33
CA LYS A 37 11.59 -19.41 -5.37
C LYS A 37 10.89 -19.81 -6.68
N THR A 38 10.42 -18.84 -7.45
CA THR A 38 9.69 -19.05 -8.71
C THR A 38 10.40 -18.38 -9.88
N ASP A 39 11.71 -18.19 -9.79
CA ASP A 39 12.47 -17.73 -10.94
C ASP A 39 12.47 -18.83 -12.02
N SER A 40 12.56 -18.43 -13.28
CA SER A 40 12.44 -19.34 -14.42
C SER A 40 13.44 -20.50 -14.34
N GLU A 41 14.68 -20.23 -13.91
CA GLU A 41 15.71 -21.24 -13.70
C GLU A 41 15.33 -22.24 -12.58
N VAL A 42 14.80 -21.73 -11.46
CA VAL A 42 14.37 -22.57 -10.32
C VAL A 42 13.17 -23.44 -10.70
N ILE A 43 12.22 -22.89 -11.45
CA ILE A 43 11.06 -23.64 -11.96
C ILE A 43 11.53 -24.70 -12.95
N HIS A 44 12.41 -24.34 -13.88
CA HIS A 44 12.95 -25.26 -14.88
C HIS A 44 13.76 -26.39 -14.23
N ASP A 45 14.55 -26.11 -13.19
CA ASP A 45 15.31 -27.13 -12.47
C ASP A 45 14.40 -28.05 -11.63
N GLY A 46 13.33 -27.51 -11.04
CA GLY A 46 12.36 -28.29 -10.26
C GLY A 46 11.46 -29.18 -11.13
N PHE A 47 10.87 -28.62 -12.18
CA PHE A 47 9.95 -29.32 -13.08
C PHE A 47 10.66 -30.06 -14.21
N GLY A 48 11.75 -29.54 -14.77
CA GLY A 48 12.50 -30.19 -15.86
C GLY A 48 13.09 -31.56 -15.47
N VAL A 49 13.23 -31.84 -14.18
CA VAL A 49 13.63 -33.15 -13.64
C VAL A 49 12.44 -34.07 -13.35
N LEU A 50 11.26 -33.51 -13.02
CA LEU A 50 10.09 -34.26 -12.52
C LEU A 50 8.97 -34.43 -13.56
N THR A 51 8.93 -33.59 -14.58
CA THR A 51 7.93 -33.58 -15.65
C THR A 51 8.64 -33.31 -16.98
N GLU A 52 8.67 -34.29 -17.88
CA GLU A 52 9.18 -34.10 -19.26
C GLU A 52 8.28 -33.18 -20.12
N SER A 53 7.40 -32.38 -19.51
CA SER A 53 6.40 -31.55 -20.19
C SER A 53 6.78 -30.07 -20.13
N GLU A 54 7.38 -29.59 -21.22
CA GLU A 54 7.68 -28.18 -21.47
C GLU A 54 6.44 -27.27 -21.32
N GLU A 55 5.26 -27.78 -21.67
CA GLU A 55 3.98 -27.08 -21.54
C GLU A 55 3.64 -26.77 -20.08
N VAL A 56 3.80 -27.73 -19.17
CA VAL A 56 3.52 -27.55 -17.74
C VAL A 56 4.50 -26.55 -17.11
N THR A 57 5.79 -26.67 -17.44
CA THR A 57 6.82 -25.73 -16.99
C THR A 57 6.50 -24.31 -17.44
N SER A 58 6.12 -24.12 -18.71
CA SER A 58 5.78 -22.81 -19.28
C SER A 58 4.54 -22.19 -18.62
N ALA A 59 3.48 -22.98 -18.42
CA ALA A 59 2.26 -22.52 -17.76
C ALA A 59 2.51 -22.08 -16.31
N TYR A 60 3.40 -22.77 -15.59
CA TYR A 60 3.76 -22.38 -14.23
C TYR A 60 4.59 -21.09 -14.19
N ILE A 61 5.52 -20.90 -15.14
CA ILE A 61 6.28 -19.65 -15.29
C ILE A 61 5.33 -18.49 -15.57
N GLU A 62 4.40 -18.64 -16.52
CA GLU A 62 3.41 -17.62 -16.85
C GLU A 62 2.55 -17.25 -15.63
N MET A 63 1.97 -18.26 -14.96
CA MET A 63 1.18 -18.05 -13.75
C MET A 63 1.97 -17.32 -12.65
N SER A 64 3.22 -17.70 -12.42
CA SER A 64 4.07 -17.07 -11.40
C SER A 64 4.39 -15.61 -11.75
N THR A 65 4.57 -15.31 -13.03
CA THR A 65 4.82 -13.96 -13.55
C THR A 65 3.58 -13.09 -13.36
N ASP A 66 2.41 -13.56 -13.79
CA ASP A 66 1.13 -12.84 -13.67
C ASP A 66 0.76 -12.55 -12.20
N MET A 67 1.01 -13.52 -11.32
CA MET A 67 0.79 -13.36 -9.88
C MET A 67 1.68 -12.25 -9.31
N VAL A 68 2.95 -12.25 -9.70
CA VAL A 68 3.91 -11.24 -9.28
C VAL A 68 3.51 -9.85 -9.77
N GLU A 69 3.08 -9.71 -11.02
CA GLU A 69 2.64 -8.43 -11.57
C GLU A 69 1.39 -7.91 -10.86
N SER A 70 0.41 -8.79 -10.63
CA SER A 70 -0.84 -8.45 -9.94
C SER A 70 -0.59 -7.97 -8.51
N LEU A 71 0.27 -8.67 -7.78
CA LEU A 71 0.63 -8.31 -6.40
C LEU A 71 1.49 -7.05 -6.33
N GLN A 72 2.33 -6.78 -7.35
CA GLN A 72 3.04 -5.49 -7.46
C GLN A 72 2.08 -4.32 -7.71
N ALA A 73 1.02 -4.55 -8.49
CA ALA A 73 -0.02 -3.54 -8.67
C ALA A 73 -0.78 -3.29 -7.36
N LEU A 74 -1.08 -4.35 -6.59
CA LEU A 74 -1.68 -4.22 -5.26
C LEU A 74 -0.78 -3.43 -4.31
N HIS A 75 0.53 -3.71 -4.28
CA HIS A 75 1.50 -2.97 -3.48
C HIS A 75 1.43 -1.46 -3.75
N LYS A 76 1.50 -1.06 -5.02
CA LYS A 76 1.37 0.35 -5.43
C LYS A 76 0.05 0.97 -5.00
N HIS A 77 -1.03 0.19 -4.98
CA HIS A 77 -2.32 0.69 -4.54
C HIS A 77 -2.37 0.94 -3.04
N LEU A 78 -1.71 0.10 -2.23
CA LEU A 78 -1.57 0.32 -0.78
C LEU A 78 -0.78 1.61 -0.51
N ASP A 79 0.30 1.85 -1.24
CA ASP A 79 1.08 3.10 -1.15
C ASP A 79 0.24 4.33 -1.47
N HIS A 80 -0.51 4.29 -2.59
CA HIS A 80 -1.40 5.39 -2.97
C HIS A 80 -2.48 5.68 -1.93
N ILE A 81 -3.02 4.65 -1.26
CA ILE A 81 -4.00 4.83 -0.18
C ILE A 81 -3.32 5.49 1.02
N ALA A 82 -2.14 5.03 1.43
CA ALA A 82 -1.39 5.63 2.54
C ALA A 82 -1.11 7.13 2.29
N ASP A 83 -0.67 7.48 1.08
CA ASP A 83 -0.42 8.87 0.68
C ASP A 83 -1.70 9.71 0.66
N GLY A 84 -2.80 9.16 0.14
CA GLY A 84 -4.10 9.83 0.17
C GLY A 84 -4.59 10.12 1.60
N LEU A 85 -4.43 9.17 2.52
CA LEU A 85 -4.79 9.35 3.93
C LEU A 85 -3.96 10.45 4.60
N ARG A 86 -2.66 10.51 4.32
CA ARG A 86 -1.78 11.59 4.80
C ARG A 86 -2.19 12.95 4.25
N GLN A 87 -2.57 13.00 2.98
CA GLN A 87 -3.04 14.24 2.37
C GLN A 87 -4.34 14.73 3.03
N VAL A 88 -5.29 13.83 3.29
CA VAL A 88 -6.53 14.18 4.01
C VAL A 88 -6.21 14.67 5.42
N GLN A 89 -5.33 13.99 6.15
CA GLN A 89 -4.88 14.42 7.47
C GLN A 89 -4.28 15.84 7.42
N HIS A 90 -3.35 16.09 6.50
CA HIS A 90 -2.71 17.39 6.34
C HIS A 90 -3.71 18.51 6.03
N ASN A 91 -4.64 18.25 5.12
CA ASN A 91 -5.69 19.21 4.76
C ASN A 91 -6.62 19.52 5.94
N ALA A 92 -7.00 18.51 6.72
CA ALA A 92 -7.84 18.68 7.91
C ALA A 92 -7.13 19.55 8.96
N THR A 93 -5.88 19.24 9.29
CA THR A 93 -5.08 20.02 10.26
C THR A 93 -4.89 21.47 9.79
N THR A 94 -4.56 21.68 8.52
CA THR A 94 -4.36 23.03 7.96
C THR A 94 -5.65 23.86 7.97
N THR A 95 -6.78 23.23 7.69
CA THR A 95 -8.10 23.87 7.72
C THR A 95 -8.46 24.28 9.15
N ASP A 96 -8.27 23.38 10.12
CA ASP A 96 -8.55 23.65 11.53
C ASP A 96 -7.67 24.80 12.07
N GLU A 97 -6.38 24.83 11.73
CA GLU A 97 -5.45 25.92 12.09
C GLU A 97 -5.85 27.27 11.47
N SER A 98 -6.27 27.26 10.20
CA SER A 98 -6.71 28.45 9.48
C SER A 98 -7.98 29.04 10.09
N LEU A 99 -8.95 28.18 10.43
CA LEU A 99 -10.19 28.58 11.11
C LEU A 99 -9.90 29.14 12.50
N ALA A 100 -9.08 28.46 13.29
CA ALA A 100 -8.68 28.94 14.62
C ALA A 100 -8.05 30.34 14.54
N THR A 101 -7.11 30.54 13.62
CA THR A 101 -6.45 31.83 13.40
C THR A 101 -7.44 32.93 13.01
N GLY A 102 -8.37 32.64 12.09
CA GLY A 102 -9.41 33.58 11.69
C GLY A 102 -10.34 33.98 12.83
N PHE A 103 -10.74 33.03 13.69
CA PHE A 103 -11.53 33.32 14.88
C PHE A 103 -10.77 34.16 15.92
N HIS A 104 -9.47 33.93 16.08
CA HIS A 104 -8.63 34.75 16.98
C HIS A 104 -8.52 36.20 16.50
N GLN A 105 -8.33 36.42 15.20
CA GLN A 105 -8.28 37.76 14.61
C GLN A 105 -9.61 38.50 14.73
N GLY A 106 -10.73 37.84 14.42
CA GLY A 106 -12.07 38.44 14.53
C GLY A 106 -12.51 38.78 15.96
N ARG A 107 -11.87 38.20 16.98
CA ARG A 107 -12.14 38.49 18.40
C ARG A 107 -11.28 39.64 18.96
N GLN A 108 -10.25 40.06 18.23
CA GLN A 108 -9.37 41.17 18.59
C GLN A 108 -9.69 42.47 17.82
N ALA A 109 -10.63 42.43 16.86
CA ALA A 109 -11.20 43.59 16.17
C ALA A 109 -12.46 44.10 16.90
#